data_AF-A0A6I9PYC8-F1
#
_entry.id   AF-A0A6I9PYC8-F1
#
_cell.length_a   1.000
_cell.length_b   1.000
_cell.length_c   1.000
_cell.angle_alpha   90.00
_cell.angle_beta   90.00
_cell.angle_gamma   90.00
#
_symmetry.space_group_name_H-M   'P 1'
#
loop_
_entity.id
_entity.type
_entity.pdbx_description
1 polymer ?
#
loop_
_entity_poly.entity_id
_entity_poly.type
_entity_poly.pdbx_seq_one_letter_code
_entity_poly.pdbx_strand_id
1 'polypeptide(L)'
;MLVKPVSGQQSLEARDALSKHIYGQLFTWTVQRLNSALRSQKGQTKSFIGVLDIYGFETFDRNSFEQFCINYANEKLQQQFNRHVFHLEQEEYIREELAWSRIEFSDNQLCINLIEGQLGLFDLLDEECR
;
A
#
# COMPACT_ATOMS: atom_id res chain seq x y z
N MET A 1 -4.22 5.69 42.32
CA MET A 1 -3.62 5.90 40.99
C MET A 1 -2.11 5.98 41.18
N LEU A 2 -1.37 4.99 40.69
CA LEU A 2 0.11 4.98 40.76
C LEU A 2 0.66 5.77 39.57
N VAL A 3 1.56 6.72 39.82
CA VAL A 3 2.25 7.51 38.78
C VAL A 3 3.72 7.12 38.79
N LYS A 4 4.23 6.65 37.65
CA LYS A 4 5.65 6.29 37.47
C LYS A 4 6.36 7.37 36.66
N PRO A 5 7.45 7.97 37.17
CA PRO A 5 8.27 8.88 36.38
C PRO A 5 8.89 8.17 35.16
N VAL A 6 9.01 8.89 34.05
CA VAL A 6 9.67 8.42 32.82
C VAL A 6 11.01 9.13 32.64
N SER A 7 11.92 8.53 31.87
CA SER A 7 13.20 9.16 31.55
C SER A 7 13.02 10.35 30.59
N GLY A 8 14.06 11.19 30.46
CA GLY A 8 14.05 12.30 29.49
C GLY A 8 13.88 11.79 28.05
N GLN A 9 14.54 10.68 27.69
CA GLN A 9 14.43 10.07 26.37
C GLN A 9 13.00 9.57 26.08
N GLN A 10 12.40 8.85 27.02
CA GLN A 10 11.01 8.37 26.90
C GLN A 10 10.03 9.54 26.79
N SER A 11 10.31 10.66 27.46
CA SER A 11 9.48 11.87 27.38
C SER A 11 9.55 12.51 25.98
N LEU A 12 10.73 12.53 25.35
CA LEU A 12 10.91 13.03 23.99
C LEU A 12 10.20 12.14 22.96
N GLU A 13 10.36 10.81 23.07
CA GLU A 13 9.67 9.85 22.22
C GLU A 13 8.16 9.95 22.33
N ALA A 14 7.62 10.08 23.56
CA ALA A 14 6.20 10.26 23.80
C ALA A 14 5.67 11.58 23.22
N ARG A 15 6.43 12.69 23.33
CA ARG A 15 6.07 13.98 22.73
C ARG A 15 5.98 13.86 21.20
N ASP A 16 6.96 13.22 20.58
CA ASP A 16 7.02 13.09 19.12
C ASP A 16 5.94 12.14 18.60
N ALA A 17 5.69 11.02 19.31
CA ALA A 17 4.57 10.13 19.03
C ALA A 17 3.22 10.84 19.14
N LEU A 18 3.00 11.65 20.18
CA LEU A 18 1.79 12.45 20.33
C LEU A 18 1.63 13.45 19.19
N SER A 19 2.71 14.12 18.79
CA SER A 19 2.70 15.08 17.68
C SER A 19 2.34 14.40 16.36
N LYS A 20 2.93 13.24 16.07
CA LYS A 20 2.60 12.40 14.90
C LYS A 20 1.13 11.95 14.94
N HIS A 21 0.62 11.56 16.10
CA HIS A 21 -0.77 11.15 16.28
C HIS A 21 -1.75 12.31 16.01
N ILE A 22 -1.50 13.49 16.59
CA ILE A 22 -2.33 14.68 16.36
C ILE A 22 -2.36 15.03 14.87
N TYR A 23 -1.20 15.04 14.21
CA TYR A 23 -1.12 15.31 12.78
C TYR A 23 -1.89 14.27 11.94
N GLY A 24 -1.75 12.98 12.26
CA GLY A 24 -2.49 11.90 11.59
C GLY A 24 -4.02 12.04 11.73
N GLN A 25 -4.49 12.42 12.93
CA GLN A 25 -5.91 12.71 13.18
C GLN A 25 -6.40 13.93 12.38
N LEU A 26 -5.62 15.02 12.36
CA LEU A 26 -5.94 16.22 11.60
C LEU A 26 -6.01 15.95 10.10
N PHE A 27 -5.06 15.20 9.56
CA PHE A 27 -5.03 14.81 8.15
C PHE A 27 -6.29 13.99 7.80
N THR A 28 -6.60 12.97 8.61
CA THR A 28 -7.80 12.13 8.43
C THR A 28 -9.07 12.98 8.46
N TRP A 29 -9.21 13.87 9.44
CA TRP A 29 -10.35 14.78 9.55
C TRP A 29 -10.47 15.70 8.32
N THR A 30 -9.36 16.22 7.82
CA THR A 30 -9.34 17.09 6.63
C THR A 30 -9.85 16.34 5.40
N VAL A 31 -9.35 15.12 5.15
CA VAL A 31 -9.80 14.27 4.04
C VAL A 31 -11.30 13.95 4.16
N GLN A 32 -11.79 13.63 5.36
CA GLN A 32 -13.21 13.37 5.59
C GLN A 32 -14.09 14.59 5.31
N ARG A 33 -13.64 15.80 5.69
CA ARG A 33 -14.35 17.06 5.44
C ARG A 33 -14.43 17.36 3.94
N LEU A 34 -13.32 17.18 3.21
CA LEU A 34 -13.28 17.31 1.75
C LEU A 34 -14.21 16.32 1.07
N ASN A 35 -14.15 15.03 1.42
CA ASN A 35 -15.03 14.00 0.86
C ASN A 35 -16.50 14.28 1.13
N SER A 36 -16.84 14.83 2.30
CA SER A 36 -18.21 15.22 2.63
C SER A 36 -18.69 16.41 1.79
N ALA A 37 -17.81 17.38 1.54
CA ALA A 37 -18.12 18.55 0.71
C ALA A 37 -18.27 18.21 -0.78
N LEU A 38 -17.51 17.22 -1.27
CA LEU A 38 -17.54 16.76 -2.66
C LEU A 38 -18.65 15.73 -2.94
N ARG A 39 -19.36 15.26 -1.92
CA ARG A 39 -20.40 14.25 -2.08
C ARG A 39 -21.55 14.77 -2.94
N SER A 40 -21.82 14.10 -4.07
CA SER A 40 -22.97 14.41 -4.92
C SER A 40 -24.29 14.21 -4.17
N GLN A 41 -25.20 15.17 -4.29
CA GLN A 41 -26.57 15.08 -3.75
C GLN A 41 -27.53 14.27 -4.65
N LYS A 42 -27.11 13.90 -5.86
CA LYS A 42 -27.94 13.18 -6.84
C LYS A 42 -27.56 11.70 -6.90
N GLY A 43 -28.45 10.83 -6.41
CA GLY A 43 -28.53 9.39 -6.71
C GLY A 43 -27.27 8.55 -6.50
N GLN A 44 -27.37 7.23 -6.71
CA GLN A 44 -26.20 6.35 -6.75
C GLN A 44 -25.35 6.65 -7.99
N THR A 45 -24.04 6.76 -7.80
CA THR A 45 -23.05 6.89 -8.87
C THR A 45 -23.10 5.67 -9.79
N LYS A 46 -23.32 5.87 -11.09
CA LYS A 46 -23.37 4.79 -12.09
C LYS A 46 -21.98 4.27 -12.49
N SER A 47 -20.99 5.15 -12.51
CA SER A 47 -19.60 4.84 -12.88
C SER A 47 -18.65 5.89 -12.30
N PHE A 48 -17.38 5.54 -12.12
CA PHE A 48 -16.35 6.46 -11.67
C PHE A 48 -15.02 6.20 -12.40
N ILE A 49 -14.19 7.23 -12.48
CA ILE A 49 -12.79 7.13 -12.95
C ILE A 49 -11.93 7.49 -11.75
N GLY A 50 -11.14 6.54 -11.27
CA GLY A 50 -10.17 6.76 -10.21
C GLY A 50 -8.83 7.17 -10.80
N VAL A 51 -8.22 8.22 -10.24
CA VAL A 51 -6.84 8.60 -10.54
C VAL A 51 -6.00 8.21 -9.34
N LEU A 52 -4.97 7.40 -9.57
CA LEU A 52 -4.02 6.97 -8.55
C LEU A 52 -2.72 7.75 -8.74
N ASP A 53 -2.32 8.47 -7.70
CA ASP A 53 -1.04 9.20 -7.63
C ASP A 53 -0.35 8.80 -6.34
N ILE A 54 0.69 7.96 -6.46
CA ILE A 54 1.46 7.43 -5.33
C ILE A 54 2.95 7.37 -5.69
N TYR A 55 3.81 7.22 -4.69
CA TYR A 55 5.25 7.03 -4.87
C TYR A 55 5.58 5.77 -5.67
N GLY A 56 6.59 5.85 -6.53
CA GLY A 56 7.21 4.69 -7.19
C GLY A 56 8.17 3.93 -6.27
N PHE A 57 8.89 2.94 -6.81
CA PHE A 57 9.94 2.23 -6.06
C PHE A 57 11.05 3.18 -5.57
N GLU A 58 11.48 2.99 -4.33
CA GLU A 58 12.54 3.77 -3.68
C GLU A 58 13.68 2.87 -3.18
N THR A 59 14.91 3.34 -3.34
CA THR A 59 16.11 2.70 -2.76
C THR A 59 17.14 3.77 -2.48
N PHE A 60 17.54 3.86 -1.21
CA PHE A 60 18.56 4.78 -0.71
C PHE A 60 19.72 4.03 -0.06
N ASP A 61 20.77 4.76 0.35
CA ASP A 61 21.89 4.18 1.11
C ASP A 61 21.45 3.59 2.46
N ARG A 62 20.37 4.14 3.05
CA ARG A 62 19.72 3.61 4.25
C ARG A 62 18.22 3.51 4.01
N ASN A 63 17.71 2.28 4.01
CA ASN A 63 16.28 1.98 3.87
C ASN A 63 15.72 1.55 5.21
N SER A 64 14.50 1.98 5.50
CA SER A 64 13.76 1.68 6.73
C SER A 64 12.40 1.07 6.39
N PHE A 65 11.57 0.89 7.41
CA PHE A 65 10.20 0.39 7.27
C PHE A 65 9.38 1.19 6.23
N GLU A 66 9.64 2.49 6.12
CA GLU A 66 8.97 3.36 5.15
C GLU A 66 9.21 2.92 3.70
N GLN A 67 10.47 2.71 3.29
CA GLN A 67 10.80 2.22 1.94
C GLN A 67 10.27 0.80 1.72
N PHE A 68 10.30 -0.04 2.75
CA PHE A 68 9.72 -1.38 2.67
C PHE A 68 8.22 -1.34 2.34
N CYS A 69 7.44 -0.49 3.02
CA CYS A 69 6.02 -0.30 2.72
C CYS A 69 5.77 0.28 1.32
N ILE A 70 6.58 1.26 0.89
CA ILE A 70 6.48 1.89 -0.45
C ILE A 70 6.74 0.85 -1.54
N ASN A 71 7.81 0.07 -1.41
CA ASN A 71 8.19 -0.93 -2.41
C ASN A 71 7.20 -2.09 -2.43
N TYR A 72 6.69 -2.52 -1.27
CA TYR A 72 5.62 -3.51 -1.20
C TYR A 72 4.34 -3.06 -1.93
N ALA A 73 3.91 -1.81 -1.74
CA ALA A 73 2.77 -1.27 -2.48
C ALA A 73 3.00 -1.28 -4.00
N ASN A 74 4.21 -0.93 -4.43
CA ASN A 74 4.59 -0.97 -5.84
C ASN A 74 4.63 -2.40 -6.41
N GLU A 75 5.07 -3.40 -5.64
CA GLU A 75 4.99 -4.82 -6.05
C GLU A 75 3.53 -5.25 -6.30
N LYS A 76 2.59 -4.83 -5.45
CA LYS A 76 1.16 -5.12 -5.66
C LYS A 76 0.61 -4.43 -6.91
N LEU A 77 1.04 -3.20 -7.19
CA LEU A 77 0.66 -2.50 -8.44
C LEU A 77 1.27 -3.16 -9.67
N GLN A 78 2.53 -3.56 -9.60
CA GLN A 78 3.21 -4.26 -10.68
C GLN A 78 2.52 -5.61 -10.95
N GLN A 79 2.12 -6.35 -9.92
CA GLN A 79 1.34 -7.57 -10.06
C GLN A 79 0.02 -7.34 -10.82
N GLN A 80 -0.72 -6.29 -10.44
CA GLN A 80 -1.97 -5.92 -11.11
C GLN A 80 -1.74 -5.56 -12.58
N PHE A 81 -0.69 -4.79 -12.86
CA PHE A 81 -0.30 -4.41 -14.21
C PHE A 81 0.03 -5.64 -15.06
N ASN A 82 0.90 -6.52 -14.57
CA ASN A 82 1.31 -7.74 -15.27
C ASN A 82 0.10 -8.62 -15.61
N ARG A 83 -0.80 -8.83 -14.65
CA ARG A 83 -2.02 -9.61 -14.86
C ARG A 83 -2.94 -8.98 -15.91
N HIS A 84 -3.10 -7.65 -15.87
CA HIS A 84 -3.97 -6.95 -16.79
C HIS A 84 -3.44 -6.98 -18.23
N VAL A 85 -2.16 -6.67 -18.42
CA VAL A 85 -1.51 -6.73 -19.74
C VAL A 85 -1.57 -8.15 -20.30
N PHE A 86 -1.24 -9.16 -19.50
CA PHE A 86 -1.28 -10.56 -19.94
C PHE A 86 -2.68 -11.03 -20.33
N HIS A 87 -3.73 -10.56 -19.64
CA HIS A 87 -5.11 -10.86 -19.99
C HIS A 87 -5.48 -10.23 -21.34
N LEU A 88 -5.16 -8.94 -21.53
CA LEU A 88 -5.45 -8.22 -22.78
C LEU A 88 -4.72 -8.84 -23.98
N GLU A 89 -3.45 -9.22 -23.82
CA GLU A 89 -2.69 -9.89 -24.88
C GLU A 89 -3.34 -11.21 -25.29
N GLN A 90 -3.71 -12.06 -24.33
CA GLN A 90 -4.40 -13.33 -24.62
C GLN A 90 -5.73 -13.13 -25.37
N GLU A 91 -6.52 -12.12 -24.97
CA GLU A 91 -7.77 -11.80 -25.66
C GLU A 91 -7.53 -11.40 -27.13
N GLU A 92 -6.43 -10.70 -27.42
CA GLU A 92 -6.07 -10.32 -28.79
C GLU A 92 -5.62 -11.53 -29.62
N TYR A 93 -4.76 -12.39 -29.06
CA TYR A 93 -4.33 -13.63 -29.73
C TYR A 93 -5.52 -14.53 -30.10
N ILE A 94 -6.49 -14.66 -29.18
CA ILE A 94 -7.72 -15.43 -29.43
C ILE A 94 -8.57 -14.77 -30.52
N ARG A 95 -8.70 -13.44 -30.50
CA ARG A 95 -9.47 -12.69 -31.51
C ARG A 95 -8.88 -12.83 -32.91
N GLU A 96 -7.56 -12.87 -33.03
CA GLU A 96 -6.86 -12.98 -34.32
C GLU A 96 -6.64 -14.43 -34.79
N GLU A 97 -7.16 -15.44 -34.05
CA GLU A 97 -6.96 -16.87 -34.35
C GLU A 97 -5.48 -17.28 -34.47
N LEU A 98 -4.60 -16.57 -33.76
CA LEU A 98 -3.17 -16.84 -33.74
C LEU A 98 -2.84 -17.93 -32.73
N ALA A 99 -1.95 -18.84 -33.12
CA ALA A 99 -1.41 -19.84 -32.19
C ALA A 99 -0.60 -19.11 -31.10
N TRP A 100 -1.12 -19.10 -29.88
CA TRP A 100 -0.40 -18.56 -28.74
C TRP A 100 0.50 -19.67 -28.14
N SER A 101 1.78 -19.37 -27.98
CA SER A 101 2.61 -20.07 -26.99
C SER A 101 2.47 -19.32 -25.66
N ARG A 102 2.46 -20.04 -24.54
CA ARG A 102 2.44 -19.41 -23.22
C ARG A 102 3.68 -18.52 -23.09
N ILE A 103 3.48 -17.20 -23.12
CA ILE A 103 4.56 -16.25 -22.84
C ILE A 103 4.92 -16.42 -21.37
N GLU A 104 6.15 -16.85 -21.09
CA GLU A 104 6.66 -16.90 -19.71
C GLU A 104 6.99 -15.47 -19.27
N PHE A 105 6.12 -14.91 -18.43
CA PHE A 105 6.33 -13.64 -17.77
C PHE A 105 6.96 -13.86 -16.37
N SER A 106 7.78 -12.92 -15.92
CA SER A 106 8.40 -12.93 -14.59
C SER A 106 7.40 -12.55 -13.50
N ASP A 107 6.60 -13.52 -13.03
CA ASP A 107 5.66 -13.32 -11.92
C ASP A 107 6.38 -12.87 -10.63
N ASN A 108 5.89 -11.79 -10.03
CA ASN A 108 6.38 -11.25 -8.76
C ASN A 108 5.67 -11.82 -7.53
N GLN A 109 4.76 -12.80 -7.71
CA GLN A 109 4.03 -13.44 -6.61
C GLN A 109 4.95 -14.03 -5.53
N LEU A 110 6.13 -14.53 -5.88
CA LEU A 110 7.09 -15.02 -4.88
C LEU A 110 7.60 -13.90 -3.96
N CYS A 111 7.87 -12.72 -4.50
CA CYS A 111 8.26 -11.54 -3.70
C CYS A 111 7.11 -11.09 -2.79
N ILE A 112 5.89 -11.04 -3.33
CA ILE A 112 4.70 -10.69 -2.56
C ILE A 112 4.46 -11.71 -1.43
N ASN A 113 4.55 -13.00 -1.71
CA ASN A 113 4.38 -14.06 -0.70
C ASN A 113 5.43 -13.99 0.41
N LEU A 114 6.67 -13.59 0.09
CA LEU A 114 7.69 -13.38 1.12
C LEU A 114 7.28 -12.24 2.08
N ILE A 115 6.58 -11.22 1.59
CA ILE A 115 6.21 -10.05 2.37
C ILE A 115 4.90 -10.26 3.15
N GLU A 116 3.81 -10.64 2.47
CA GLU A 116 2.44 -10.73 3.03
C GLU A 116 1.93 -12.17 3.22
N GLY A 117 2.72 -13.18 2.85
CA GLY A 117 2.32 -14.59 3.00
C GLY A 117 2.38 -15.06 4.45
N GLN A 118 1.85 -16.26 4.71
CA GLN A 118 1.93 -16.90 6.01
C GLN A 118 3.40 -17.12 6.41
N LEU A 119 3.78 -16.70 7.63
CA LEU A 119 5.18 -16.66 8.08
C LEU A 119 6.06 -15.74 7.19
N GLY A 120 5.43 -14.78 6.51
CA GLY A 120 6.10 -13.72 5.77
C GLY A 120 6.61 -12.62 6.68
N LEU A 121 7.25 -11.61 6.08
CA LEU A 121 7.93 -10.55 6.83
C LEU A 121 6.97 -9.73 7.72
N PHE A 122 5.75 -9.42 7.25
CA PHE A 122 4.79 -8.71 8.10
C PHE A 122 4.25 -9.57 9.24
N ASP A 123 3.94 -10.85 8.99
CA ASP A 123 3.48 -11.78 10.03
C ASP A 123 4.51 -11.91 11.15
N LEU A 124 5.79 -12.12 10.79
CA LEU A 124 6.87 -12.25 11.77
C LEU A 124 7.11 -10.95 12.54
N LEU A 125 7.01 -9.79 11.88
CA LEU A 125 7.14 -8.50 12.55
C LEU A 125 6.02 -8.27 13.58
N ASP A 126 4.79 -8.61 13.22
CA ASP A 126 3.64 -8.51 14.12
C ASP A 126 3.75 -9.47 15.31
N GLU A 127 4.29 -10.68 15.11
CA GLU A 127 4.55 -11.65 16.19
C GLU A 127 5.57 -11.11 17.20
N GLU A 128 6.66 -10.50 16.74
CA GLU A 128 7.71 -9.93 17.60
C GLU A 128 7.29 -8.63 18.32
N CYS A 129 6.22 -7.96 17.86
CA CYS A 129 5.70 -6.74 18.47
C CYS A 129 4.67 -6.97 19.59
N ARG A 130 4.29 -8.24 19.84
CA ARG A 130 3.37 -8.62 20.93
C ARG A 130 4.09 -8.76 22.27
#